data_AF-A0A7N2R6I4-F1
#
_entry.id   AF-A0A7N2R6I4-F1
#
_cell.length_a   1.000
_cell.length_b   1.000
_cell.length_c   1.000
_cell.angle_alpha   90.00
_cell.angle_beta   90.00
_cell.angle_gamma   90.00
#
_symmetry.space_group_name_H-M   'P 1'
#
loop_
_entity.id
_entity.type
_entity.pdbx_description
1 polymer ?
#
loop_
_entity_poly.entity_id
_entity_poly.type
_entity_poly.pdbx_seq_one_letter_code
_entity_poly.pdbx_strand_id
1 'polypeptide(L)'
;MSSSEEERLVQMIEDFIESESPSPIFSASSTCLPLNYHTQYLTLQEIVGSRTQAEAEVLECVLRHMRNKRDAKKTTSLKKWLVMKHKIDGYNASLCQTSWLTSLGCPAGDYDYIDITMKNENGDPMRLIVDIDFRSQFELARPTPTYKELTNILPHIFVGTEDKLNKIISILCPAAKQSLRERGLHIPPWRTITYMQSKWLSACHKLPNAVGSSENSNRETKGDAQNYSKWAPSPPMVNKSKRSNLAGGSGLSSQFSNMSINCC
;
A
#
# COMPACT_ATOMS: atom_id res chain seq x y z
N MET A 1 -67.63 29.59 20.94
CA MET A 1 -67.06 28.30 21.35
C MET A 1 -65.70 28.18 20.67
N SER A 2 -64.61 28.54 21.36
CA SER A 2 -63.21 28.31 20.91
C SER A 2 -62.26 28.86 21.99
N SER A 3 -62.32 28.34 23.22
CA SER A 3 -61.37 28.71 24.28
C SER A 3 -60.74 27.47 24.95
N SER A 4 -61.44 26.33 24.96
CA SER A 4 -60.94 25.08 25.52
C SER A 4 -59.84 24.40 24.71
N GLU A 5 -59.73 24.66 23.40
CA GLU A 5 -58.68 24.04 22.56
C GLU A 5 -57.37 24.81 22.60
N GLU A 6 -57.45 26.13 22.76
CA GLU A 6 -56.29 27.02 22.85
C GLU A 6 -55.56 26.85 24.19
N GLU A 7 -56.31 26.73 25.29
CA GLU A 7 -55.75 26.41 26.62
C GLU A 7 -55.06 25.04 26.65
N ARG A 8 -55.58 24.06 25.89
CA ARG A 8 -55.00 22.72 25.80
C ARG A 8 -53.71 22.70 24.97
N LEU A 9 -53.63 23.59 23.97
CA LEU A 9 -52.43 23.76 23.15
C LEU A 9 -51.31 24.45 23.95
N VAL A 10 -51.66 25.48 24.74
CA VAL A 10 -50.73 26.16 25.63
C VAL A 10 -50.17 25.20 26.68
N GLN A 11 -51.01 24.35 27.27
CA GLN A 11 -50.55 23.35 28.23
C GLN A 11 -49.58 22.32 27.62
N MET A 12 -49.82 21.86 26.38
CA MET A 12 -48.89 20.96 25.68
C MET A 12 -47.57 21.63 25.31
N ILE A 13 -47.57 22.94 25.06
CA ILE A 13 -46.35 23.72 24.79
C ILE A 13 -45.54 23.92 26.07
N GLU A 14 -46.20 24.23 27.19
CA GLU A 14 -45.52 24.38 28.48
C GLU A 14 -44.92 23.05 28.97
N ASP A 15 -45.64 21.93 28.84
CA ASP A 15 -45.13 20.59 29.18
C ASP A 15 -43.94 20.19 28.29
N PHE A 16 -43.88 20.65 27.02
CA PHE A 16 -42.74 20.41 26.13
C PHE A 16 -41.50 21.22 26.55
N ILE A 17 -41.68 22.47 26.97
CA ILE A 17 -40.61 23.35 27.44
C ILE A 17 -40.07 22.90 28.80
N GLU A 18 -40.93 22.38 29.69
CA GLU A 18 -40.52 21.88 31.01
C GLU A 18 -39.94 20.45 30.98
N SER A 19 -40.22 19.68 29.92
CA SER A 19 -39.67 18.33 29.73
C SER A 19 -38.27 18.28 29.07
N GLU A 20 -37.74 19.40 28.58
CA GLU A 20 -36.30 19.49 28.25
C GLU A 20 -35.51 19.74 29.54
N SER A 21 -35.27 18.65 30.28
CA SER A 21 -34.14 18.59 31.21
C SER A 21 -32.89 19.11 30.50
N PRO A 22 -32.03 19.92 31.14
CA PRO A 22 -30.76 20.31 30.54
C PRO A 22 -29.93 19.04 30.38
N SER A 23 -29.95 18.48 29.18
CA SER A 23 -28.91 17.58 28.71
C SER A 23 -27.61 18.33 28.97
N PRO A 24 -26.59 17.71 29.59
CA PRO A 24 -25.35 18.39 29.84
C PRO A 24 -24.89 18.96 28.50
N ILE A 25 -24.64 20.27 28.50
CA ILE A 25 -23.88 20.94 27.45
C ILE A 25 -22.56 20.17 27.41
N PHE A 26 -22.51 19.11 26.60
CA PHE A 26 -21.28 18.66 26.00
C PHE A 26 -20.90 19.84 25.13
N SER A 27 -20.16 20.74 25.75
CA SER A 27 -19.26 21.64 25.08
C SER A 27 -18.60 20.78 24.03
N ALA A 28 -18.97 20.98 22.77
CA ALA A 28 -18.16 20.56 21.64
C ALA A 28 -16.89 21.41 21.74
N SER A 29 -16.05 21.04 22.71
CA SER A 29 -14.70 21.50 22.85
C SER A 29 -14.04 21.02 21.58
N SER A 30 -13.89 21.96 20.65
CA SER A 30 -13.12 21.84 19.42
C SER A 30 -11.63 21.71 19.74
N THR A 31 -11.26 20.72 20.57
CA THR A 31 -9.88 20.43 20.99
C THR A 31 -9.60 18.93 21.12
N CYS A 32 -10.38 18.05 20.49
CA CYS A 32 -10.09 16.60 20.47
C CYS A 32 -9.10 16.17 19.35
N LEU A 33 -8.86 17.03 18.36
CA LEU A 33 -7.91 16.77 17.27
C LEU A 33 -6.43 16.69 17.70
N PRO A 34 -5.92 17.52 18.64
CA PRO A 34 -4.52 17.51 19.06
C PRO A 34 -4.11 16.21 19.77
N LEU A 35 -4.99 15.64 20.61
CA LEU A 35 -4.66 14.46 21.41
C LEU A 35 -4.55 13.20 20.56
N ASN A 36 -5.45 13.02 19.58
CA ASN A 36 -5.39 11.90 18.66
C ASN A 36 -4.15 11.98 17.76
N TYR A 37 -3.85 13.17 17.25
CA TYR A 37 -2.65 13.41 16.44
C TYR A 37 -1.35 13.10 17.22
N HIS A 38 -1.23 13.63 18.44
CA HIS A 38 -0.04 13.44 19.26
C HIS A 38 0.21 11.95 19.58
N THR A 39 -0.84 11.21 19.92
CA THR A 39 -0.75 9.76 20.13
C THR A 39 -0.30 9.04 18.85
N GLN A 40 -0.91 9.35 17.69
CA GLN A 40 -0.49 8.76 16.41
C GLN A 40 0.99 9.03 16.09
N TYR A 41 1.44 10.26 16.35
CA TYR A 41 2.84 10.67 16.13
C TYR A 41 3.79 9.87 17.03
N LEU A 42 3.53 9.83 18.34
CA LEU A 42 4.37 9.10 19.30
C LEU A 42 4.39 7.61 19.00
N THR A 43 3.23 7.00 18.75
CA THR A 43 3.13 5.58 18.40
C THR A 43 3.88 5.27 17.11
N LEU A 44 3.76 6.11 16.07
CA LEU A 44 4.48 5.92 14.83
C LEU A 44 5.99 6.06 15.03
N GLN A 45 6.43 7.04 15.82
CA GLN A 45 7.84 7.25 16.16
C GLN A 45 8.41 6.04 16.92
N GLU A 46 7.67 5.48 17.87
CA GLU A 46 8.04 4.27 18.60
C GLU A 46 8.17 3.07 17.65
N ILE A 47 7.18 2.84 16.78
CA ILE A 47 7.22 1.73 15.82
C ILE A 47 8.41 1.85 14.86
N VAL A 48 8.65 3.05 14.31
CA VAL A 48 9.75 3.27 13.36
C VAL A 48 11.11 3.22 14.07
N GLY A 49 11.17 3.68 15.32
CA GLY A 49 12.37 3.70 16.17
C GLY A 49 12.77 2.32 16.71
N SER A 50 11.80 1.47 17.03
CA SER A 50 12.04 0.10 17.48
C SER A 50 12.57 -0.75 16.32
N ARG A 51 13.88 -1.02 16.31
CA ARG A 51 14.56 -1.83 15.28
C ARG A 51 15.20 -3.05 15.92
N THR A 52 14.97 -4.22 15.33
CA THR A 52 15.70 -5.43 15.73
C THR A 52 17.13 -5.40 15.19
N GLN A 53 18.02 -6.21 15.76
CA GLN A 53 19.39 -6.34 15.26
C GLN A 53 19.41 -6.78 13.78
N ALA A 54 18.53 -7.71 13.39
CA ALA A 54 18.40 -8.15 12.01
C ALA A 54 17.94 -7.03 11.07
N GLU A 55 16.99 -6.19 11.49
CA GLU A 55 16.57 -5.01 10.71
C GLU A 55 17.72 -4.01 10.52
N ALA A 56 18.49 -3.75 11.58
CA ALA A 56 19.63 -2.83 11.53
C ALA A 56 20.74 -3.33 10.61
N GLU A 57 21.09 -4.62 10.70
CA GLU A 57 22.10 -5.27 9.87
C GLU A 57 21.75 -5.21 8.39
N VAL A 58 20.51 -5.57 8.04
CA VAL A 58 20.02 -5.51 6.66
C VAL A 58 20.00 -4.08 6.14
N LEU A 59 19.54 -3.12 6.95
CA LEU A 59 19.51 -1.71 6.55
C LEU A 59 20.92 -1.16 6.29
N GLU A 60 21.88 -1.48 7.16
CA GLU A 60 23.27 -1.08 6.95
C GLU A 60 23.84 -1.69 5.67
N CYS A 61 23.54 -2.97 5.42
CA CYS A 61 23.92 -3.65 4.19
C CYS A 61 23.34 -2.95 2.94
N VAL A 62 22.05 -2.60 2.94
CA VAL A 62 21.42 -1.84 1.84
C VAL A 62 22.14 -0.50 1.61
N LEU A 63 22.36 0.27 2.68
CA LEU A 63 23.00 1.59 2.60
C LEU A 63 24.45 1.50 2.08
N ARG A 64 25.20 0.51 2.55
CA ARG A 64 26.57 0.21 2.09
C ARG A 64 26.59 -0.04 0.58
N HIS A 65 25.69 -0.89 0.08
CA HIS A 65 25.58 -1.17 -1.34
C HIS A 65 25.15 0.06 -2.15
N MET A 66 24.17 0.82 -1.68
CA MET A 66 23.71 2.04 -2.37
C MET A 66 24.80 3.12 -2.49
N ARG A 67 25.72 3.22 -1.52
CA ARG A 67 26.89 4.10 -1.62
C ARG A 67 27.85 3.67 -2.73
N ASN A 68 28.13 2.37 -2.82
CA ASN A 68 29.07 1.80 -3.80
C ASN A 68 28.50 1.71 -5.23
N LYS A 69 27.17 1.80 -5.38
CA LYS A 69 26.52 1.72 -6.70
C LYS A 69 26.79 2.94 -7.59
N ARG A 70 27.08 4.11 -6.99
CA ARG A 70 27.25 5.37 -7.75
C ARG A 70 28.31 5.28 -8.85
N ASP A 71 29.23 4.32 -8.77
CA ASP A 71 30.33 4.13 -9.72
C ASP A 71 30.08 3.08 -10.81
N ALA A 72 28.95 2.35 -10.78
CA ALA A 72 28.71 1.19 -11.66
C ALA A 72 27.54 1.41 -12.64
N LYS A 73 27.86 1.72 -13.89
CA LYS A 73 26.90 1.82 -15.01
C LYS A 73 26.55 0.42 -15.56
N LYS A 74 25.29 -0.04 -15.38
CA LYS A 74 24.54 -0.92 -16.33
C LYS A 74 23.11 -1.24 -15.86
N THR A 75 22.14 -0.86 -16.69
CA THR A 75 20.82 -1.43 -17.09
C THR A 75 19.93 -2.29 -16.17
N THR A 76 20.35 -2.71 -14.98
CA THR A 76 19.53 -3.55 -14.09
C THR A 76 18.78 -2.69 -13.08
N SER A 77 17.47 -2.96 -12.89
CA SER A 77 16.66 -2.23 -11.91
C SER A 77 17.31 -2.27 -10.52
N LEU A 78 17.18 -1.16 -9.77
CA LEU A 78 17.92 -1.00 -8.51
C LEU A 78 17.62 -2.11 -7.49
N LYS A 79 16.36 -2.54 -7.42
CA LYS A 79 15.91 -3.64 -6.57
C LYS A 79 16.55 -4.98 -6.97
N LYS A 80 16.61 -5.32 -8.26
CA LYS A 80 17.30 -6.55 -8.75
C LYS A 80 18.79 -6.54 -8.43
N TRP A 81 19.43 -5.39 -8.57
CA TRP A 81 20.85 -5.24 -8.22
C TRP A 81 21.10 -5.42 -6.72
N LEU A 82 20.23 -4.85 -5.86
CA LEU A 82 20.31 -5.06 -4.41
C LEU A 82 20.12 -6.54 -4.04
N VAL A 83 19.14 -7.22 -4.64
CA VAL A 83 18.93 -8.66 -4.43
C VAL A 83 20.20 -9.45 -4.77
N MET A 84 20.86 -9.15 -5.89
CA MET A 84 22.12 -9.79 -6.26
C MET A 84 23.22 -9.54 -5.21
N LYS A 85 23.33 -8.31 -4.70
CA LYS A 85 24.32 -7.97 -3.67
C LYS A 85 24.05 -8.65 -2.33
N HIS A 86 22.81 -8.66 -1.87
CA HIS A 86 22.43 -9.38 -0.65
C HIS A 86 22.70 -10.89 -0.77
N LYS A 87 22.50 -11.50 -1.95
CA LYS A 87 22.86 -12.90 -2.17
C LYS A 87 24.37 -13.15 -2.08
N ILE A 88 25.20 -12.24 -2.60
CA ILE A 88 26.66 -12.34 -2.50
C ILE A 88 27.11 -12.24 -1.04
N ASP A 89 26.44 -11.41 -0.24
CA ASP A 89 26.69 -11.28 1.19
C ASP A 89 26.13 -12.46 2.02
N GLY A 90 25.52 -13.46 1.38
CA GLY A 90 25.03 -14.69 2.03
C GLY A 90 23.58 -14.64 2.51
N TYR A 91 22.84 -13.56 2.26
CA TYR A 91 21.42 -13.48 2.61
C TYR A 91 20.55 -14.23 1.59
N ASN A 92 19.50 -14.89 2.10
CA ASN A 92 18.43 -15.41 1.25
C ASN A 92 17.48 -14.28 0.83
N ALA A 93 17.90 -13.50 -0.16
CA ALA A 93 17.14 -12.37 -0.71
C ALA A 93 16.43 -12.74 -2.03
N SER A 94 15.24 -12.22 -2.25
CA SER A 94 14.49 -12.38 -3.50
C SER A 94 13.73 -11.10 -3.87
N LEU A 95 13.52 -10.89 -5.17
CA LEU A 95 12.59 -9.85 -5.61
C LEU A 95 11.18 -10.43 -5.52
N CYS A 96 10.37 -9.81 -4.68
CA CYS A 96 8.97 -10.14 -4.54
C CYS A 96 8.14 -9.21 -5.42
N GLN A 97 7.36 -9.78 -6.33
CA GLN A 97 6.37 -9.05 -7.09
C GLN A 97 4.97 -9.48 -6.64
N THR A 98 4.21 -8.53 -6.09
CA THR A 98 2.82 -8.71 -5.73
C THR A 98 1.94 -8.20 -6.85
N SER A 99 0.83 -8.89 -7.06
CA SER A 99 -0.25 -8.44 -7.94
C SER A 99 -1.57 -8.83 -7.31
N TRP A 100 -2.51 -7.89 -7.22
CA TRP A 100 -3.84 -8.16 -6.67
C TRP A 100 -4.91 -7.78 -7.69
N LEU A 101 -5.98 -8.56 -7.70
CA LEU A 101 -7.12 -8.33 -8.57
C LEU A 101 -8.01 -7.23 -7.99
N THR A 102 -8.81 -6.62 -8.87
CA THR A 102 -9.83 -5.69 -8.45
C THR A 102 -10.83 -6.40 -7.55
N SER A 103 -11.06 -5.83 -6.37
CA SER A 103 -12.14 -6.21 -5.45
C SER A 103 -12.96 -4.96 -5.10
N LEU A 104 -14.05 -5.14 -4.34
CA LEU A 104 -14.92 -4.03 -3.94
C LEU A 104 -14.11 -2.97 -3.18
N GLY A 105 -13.88 -1.82 -3.81
CA GLY A 105 -13.13 -0.70 -3.23
C GLY A 105 -11.60 -0.82 -3.28
N CYS A 106 -11.05 -1.86 -3.92
CA CYS A 106 -9.60 -2.02 -4.12
C CYS A 106 -9.32 -2.29 -5.61
N PRO A 107 -8.83 -1.31 -6.38
CA PRO A 107 -8.47 -1.52 -7.77
C PRO A 107 -7.26 -2.44 -7.86
N ALA A 108 -7.17 -3.16 -8.97
CA ALA A 108 -6.00 -3.95 -9.30
C ALA A 108 -4.73 -3.09 -9.30
N GLY A 109 -3.62 -3.72 -8.92
CA GLY A 109 -2.31 -3.11 -8.93
C GLY A 109 -1.23 -4.16 -8.81
N ASP A 110 -0.01 -3.72 -9.09
CA ASP A 110 1.21 -4.49 -8.91
C ASP A 110 2.23 -3.68 -8.14
N TYR A 111 3.12 -4.39 -7.44
CA TYR A 111 4.24 -3.75 -6.77
C TYR A 111 5.41 -4.70 -6.60
N ASP A 112 6.60 -4.14 -6.52
CA ASP A 112 7.82 -4.90 -6.28
C ASP A 112 8.54 -4.41 -5.02
N TYR A 113 9.03 -5.35 -4.23
CA TYR A 113 9.87 -5.08 -3.07
C TYR A 113 10.87 -6.22 -2.89
N ILE A 114 11.84 -6.04 -1.99
CA ILE A 114 12.84 -7.05 -1.71
C ILE A 114 12.41 -7.84 -0.47
N ASP A 115 12.41 -9.16 -0.59
CA ASP A 115 12.07 -10.09 0.49
C ASP A 115 13.34 -10.79 0.96
N ILE A 116 13.67 -10.68 2.25
CA ILE A 116 14.84 -11.34 2.85
C ILE A 116 14.36 -12.30 3.92
N THR A 117 14.78 -13.56 3.83
CA THR A 117 14.52 -14.57 4.87
C THR A 117 15.79 -14.82 5.67
N MET A 118 15.72 -14.60 6.98
CA MET A 118 16.79 -14.86 7.94
C MET A 118 16.33 -15.87 8.99
N LYS A 119 17.24 -16.34 9.84
CA LYS A 119 16.87 -17.08 11.05
C LYS A 119 16.89 -16.11 12.22
N ASN A 120 15.86 -16.14 13.06
CA ASN A 120 15.88 -15.41 14.33
C ASN A 120 16.79 -16.13 15.35
N GLU A 121 16.91 -15.56 16.55
CA GLU A 121 17.69 -16.13 17.67
C GLU A 121 17.24 -17.56 18.04
N ASN A 122 15.96 -17.88 17.81
CA ASN A 122 15.36 -19.18 18.09
C ASN A 122 15.57 -20.19 16.94
N GLY A 123 16.16 -19.76 15.82
CA GLY A 123 16.35 -20.58 14.63
C GLY A 123 15.16 -20.62 13.66
N ASP A 124 14.04 -19.97 13.99
CA ASP A 124 12.85 -19.89 13.15
C ASP A 124 13.08 -18.93 11.97
N PRO A 125 12.46 -19.21 10.81
CA PRO A 125 12.53 -18.32 9.66
C PRO A 125 11.82 -17.00 9.96
N MET A 126 12.58 -15.91 9.90
CA MET A 126 12.10 -14.54 10.01
C MET A 126 12.11 -13.88 8.64
N ARG A 127 10.96 -13.32 8.25
CA ARG A 127 10.79 -12.61 6.98
C ARG A 127 10.93 -11.10 7.20
N LEU A 128 11.78 -10.46 6.40
CA LEU A 128 11.98 -9.02 6.37
C LEU A 128 11.62 -8.46 4.99
N ILE A 129 10.79 -7.43 4.99
CA ILE A 129 10.43 -6.64 3.82
C ILE A 129 11.40 -5.46 3.72
N VAL A 130 12.02 -5.31 2.56
CA VAL A 130 12.88 -4.18 2.22
C VAL A 130 12.26 -3.39 1.07
N ASP A 131 11.89 -2.14 1.35
CA ASP A 131 11.34 -1.21 0.38
C ASP A 131 12.18 0.08 0.35
N ILE A 132 12.85 0.31 -0.77
CA ILE A 132 13.78 1.42 -0.97
C ILE A 132 13.10 2.78 -1.19
N ASP A 133 11.80 2.78 -1.52
CA ASP A 133 11.02 3.98 -1.87
C ASP A 133 9.80 4.13 -0.93
N PHE A 134 9.91 3.65 0.31
CA PHE A 134 8.80 3.47 1.23
C PHE A 134 8.06 4.76 1.57
N ARG A 135 8.79 5.82 1.94
CA ARG A 135 8.18 7.12 2.29
C ARG A 135 7.30 7.67 1.17
N SER A 136 7.76 7.56 -0.09
CA SER A 136 7.02 8.05 -1.26
C SER A 136 5.66 7.37 -1.42
N GLN A 137 5.53 6.13 -0.93
CA GLN A 137 4.26 5.39 -0.95
C GLN A 137 3.19 6.02 -0.08
N PHE A 138 3.50 6.99 0.77
CA PHE A 138 2.55 7.71 1.63
C PHE A 138 2.42 9.20 1.30
N GLU A 139 3.05 9.70 0.23
CA GLU A 139 2.99 11.12 -0.12
C GLU A 139 1.62 11.57 -0.65
N LEU A 140 1.17 12.77 -0.26
CA LEU A 140 -0.08 13.37 -0.73
C LEU A 140 0.20 14.64 -1.52
N ALA A 141 -0.66 14.96 -2.49
CA ALA A 141 -0.52 16.18 -3.31
C ALA A 141 -0.68 17.47 -2.50
N ARG A 142 -1.53 17.46 -1.45
CA ARG A 142 -1.78 18.60 -0.57
C ARG A 142 -1.91 18.12 0.88
N PRO A 143 -0.82 17.71 1.54
CA PRO A 143 -0.93 17.23 2.91
C PRO A 143 -1.31 18.37 3.86
N THR A 144 -2.02 18.01 4.92
CA THR A 144 -2.17 18.86 6.11
C THR A 144 -0.83 18.90 6.85
N PRO A 145 -0.53 19.96 7.63
CA PRO A 145 0.73 20.06 8.38
C PRO A 145 0.95 18.85 9.30
N THR A 146 -0.10 18.41 9.99
CA THR A 146 -0.11 17.22 10.83
C THR A 146 0.26 15.94 10.07
N TYR A 147 -0.33 15.71 8.90
CA TYR A 147 0.02 14.55 8.08
C TYR A 147 1.46 14.61 7.54
N LYS A 148 1.93 15.82 7.23
CA LYS A 148 3.32 16.03 6.78
C LYS A 148 4.32 15.65 7.87
N GLU A 149 4.04 15.97 9.13
CA GLU A 149 4.86 15.55 10.27
C GLU A 149 4.89 14.02 10.43
N LEU A 150 3.75 13.32 10.31
CA LEU A 150 3.73 11.85 10.33
C LEU A 150 4.58 11.21 9.22
N THR A 151 4.45 11.72 8.00
CA THR A 151 5.22 11.20 6.85
C THR A 151 6.71 11.51 6.94
N ASN A 152 7.10 12.61 7.60
CA ASN A 152 8.50 12.95 7.87
C ASN A 152 9.19 11.99 8.85
N ILE A 153 8.45 11.26 9.68
CA ILE A 153 9.00 10.22 10.56
C ILE A 153 9.43 8.98 9.76
N LEU A 154 8.75 8.69 8.65
CA LEU A 154 8.96 7.43 7.91
C LEU A 154 10.35 7.37 7.29
N PRO A 155 11.02 6.21 7.33
CA PRO A 155 12.30 6.07 6.65
C PRO A 155 12.09 6.07 5.13
N HIS A 156 13.07 6.58 4.38
CA HIS A 156 13.08 6.44 2.92
C HIS A 156 13.16 4.96 2.53
N ILE A 157 14.07 4.23 3.19
CA ILE A 157 14.26 2.79 3.04
C ILE A 157 13.64 2.11 4.26
N PHE A 158 12.57 1.36 4.04
CA PHE A 158 11.97 0.52 5.07
C PHE A 158 12.64 -0.85 5.09
N VAL A 159 12.95 -1.30 6.30
CA VAL A 159 13.35 -2.66 6.61
C VAL A 159 12.56 -3.08 7.84
N GLY A 160 11.74 -4.11 7.74
CA GLY A 160 10.96 -4.58 8.86
C GLY A 160 10.06 -5.78 8.57
N THR A 161 9.41 -6.29 9.61
CA THR A 161 8.45 -7.39 9.52
C THR A 161 7.11 -6.93 8.94
N GLU A 162 6.29 -7.91 8.54
CA GLU A 162 4.90 -7.69 8.12
C GLU A 162 4.07 -7.00 9.22
N ASP A 163 4.25 -7.40 10.48
CA ASP A 163 3.53 -6.81 11.61
C ASP A 163 3.87 -5.32 11.78
N LYS A 164 5.16 -4.98 11.69
CA LYS A 164 5.62 -3.60 11.77
C LYS A 164 5.04 -2.76 10.64
N LEU A 165 5.06 -3.30 9.42
CA LEU A 165 4.47 -2.66 8.24
C LEU A 165 2.95 -2.43 8.43
N ASN A 166 2.22 -3.45 8.90
CA ASN A 166 0.78 -3.35 9.15
C ASN A 166 0.43 -2.27 10.17
N LYS A 167 1.21 -2.15 11.25
CA LYS A 167 1.01 -1.10 12.26
C LYS A 167 1.21 0.30 11.65
N ILE A 168 2.25 0.48 10.84
CA ILE A 168 2.49 1.75 10.13
C ILE A 168 1.33 2.09 9.19
N ILE A 169 0.88 1.12 8.37
CA ILE A 169 -0.25 1.30 7.44
C ILE A 169 -1.53 1.69 8.20
N SER A 170 -1.79 1.05 9.34
CA SER A 170 -2.99 1.28 10.17
C SER A 170 -3.03 2.68 10.78
N ILE A 171 -1.89 3.31 11.01
CA ILE A 171 -1.80 4.71 11.49
C ILE A 171 -1.93 5.68 10.32
N LEU A 172 -1.14 5.47 9.26
CA LEU A 172 -1.02 6.43 8.17
C LEU A 172 -2.22 6.49 7.24
N CYS A 173 -2.91 5.37 6.98
CA CYS A 173 -4.02 5.37 6.04
C CYS A 173 -5.23 6.18 6.56
N PRO A 174 -5.69 6.01 7.81
CA PRO A 174 -6.70 6.90 8.38
C PRO A 174 -6.26 8.37 8.40
N ALA A 175 -5.02 8.66 8.80
CA ALA A 175 -4.48 10.01 8.79
C ALA A 175 -4.44 10.62 7.37
N ALA A 176 -4.13 9.82 6.35
CA ALA A 176 -4.14 10.24 4.95
C ALA A 176 -5.55 10.57 4.48
N LYS A 177 -6.53 9.72 4.82
CA LYS A 177 -7.94 9.96 4.51
C LYS A 177 -8.44 11.25 5.16
N GLN A 178 -8.09 11.48 6.42
CA GLN A 178 -8.44 12.69 7.14
C GLN A 178 -7.82 13.93 6.48
N SER A 179 -6.52 13.86 6.16
CA SER A 179 -5.81 14.94 5.48
C SER A 179 -6.44 15.33 4.14
N LEU A 180 -6.84 14.32 3.33
CA LEU A 180 -7.51 14.55 2.06
C LEU A 180 -8.89 15.18 2.24
N ARG A 181 -9.68 14.70 3.22
CA ARG A 181 -11.01 15.26 3.54
C ARG A 181 -10.93 16.72 3.96
N GLU A 182 -10.01 17.05 4.86
CA GLU A 182 -9.77 18.44 5.32
C GLU A 182 -9.37 19.37 4.17
N ARG A 183 -8.75 18.82 3.12
CA ARG A 183 -8.32 19.56 1.93
C ARG A 183 -9.34 19.52 0.79
N GLY A 184 -10.55 18.99 1.04
CA GLY A 184 -11.61 18.87 0.04
C GLY A 184 -11.23 17.98 -1.14
N LEU A 185 -10.34 17.02 -0.95
CA LEU A 185 -9.88 16.09 -1.97
C LEU A 185 -10.62 14.76 -1.87
N HIS A 186 -10.98 14.19 -3.03
CA HIS A 186 -11.48 12.83 -3.12
C HIS A 186 -10.42 11.84 -2.60
N ILE A 187 -10.82 10.84 -1.82
CA ILE A 187 -9.93 9.80 -1.31
C ILE A 187 -9.67 8.78 -2.41
N PRO A 188 -8.44 8.68 -2.94
CA PRO A 188 -8.14 7.66 -3.91
C PRO A 188 -8.28 6.26 -3.30
N PRO A 189 -8.68 5.25 -4.08
CA PRO A 189 -8.80 3.90 -3.59
C PRO A 189 -7.45 3.29 -3.14
N TRP A 190 -6.32 3.78 -3.68
CA TRP A 190 -4.98 3.41 -3.23
C TRP A 190 -4.55 4.02 -1.88
N ARG A 191 -5.39 4.86 -1.27
CA ARG A 191 -5.21 5.41 0.08
C ARG A 191 -6.05 4.68 1.12
N THR A 192 -6.39 3.42 0.85
CA THR A 192 -7.09 2.53 1.77
C THR A 192 -6.09 1.57 2.44
N ILE A 193 -6.43 1.13 3.66
CA ILE A 193 -5.62 0.13 4.39
C ILE A 193 -5.52 -1.14 3.56
N THR A 194 -6.62 -1.60 2.98
CA THR A 194 -6.68 -2.83 2.18
C THR A 194 -5.76 -2.76 0.97
N TYR A 195 -5.81 -1.67 0.18
CA TYR A 195 -4.92 -1.52 -0.97
C TYR A 195 -3.45 -1.47 -0.54
N MET A 196 -3.14 -0.70 0.50
CA MET A 196 -1.77 -0.60 1.00
C MET A 196 -1.29 -1.93 1.56
N GLN A 197 -2.12 -2.72 2.25
CA GLN A 197 -1.76 -4.07 2.67
C GLN A 197 -1.52 -4.99 1.48
N SER A 198 -2.41 -5.00 0.48
CA SER A 198 -2.24 -5.83 -0.73
C SER A 198 -0.90 -5.59 -1.43
N LYS A 199 -0.43 -4.34 -1.42
CA LYS A 199 0.84 -3.93 -2.00
C LYS A 199 2.04 -4.75 -1.53
N TRP A 200 2.09 -5.09 -0.24
CA TRP A 200 3.20 -5.88 0.31
C TRP A 200 2.80 -7.30 0.75
N LEU A 201 1.53 -7.53 1.08
CA LEU A 201 1.08 -8.76 1.74
C LEU A 201 0.27 -9.69 0.84
N SER A 202 -0.09 -9.27 -0.38
CA SER A 202 -0.71 -10.19 -1.34
C SER A 202 0.26 -11.30 -1.78
N ALA A 203 -0.30 -12.35 -2.41
CA ALA A 203 0.46 -13.44 -2.96
C ALA A 203 1.62 -12.91 -3.82
N CYS A 204 2.82 -13.32 -3.44
CA CYS A 204 4.06 -12.85 -4.03
C CYS A 204 4.61 -13.88 -5.00
N HIS A 205 4.87 -13.46 -6.24
CA HIS A 205 5.68 -14.24 -7.16
C HIS A 205 7.16 -13.92 -6.92
N LYS A 206 7.90 -14.87 -6.34
CA LYS A 206 9.36 -14.77 -6.22
C LYS A 206 9.95 -14.99 -7.60
N LEU A 207 10.58 -13.97 -8.18
CA LEU A 207 11.12 -14.09 -9.53
C LEU A 207 12.29 -15.10 -9.51
N PRO A 208 12.21 -16.23 -10.23
CA PRO A 208 13.33 -17.14 -10.34
C PRO A 208 14.45 -16.42 -11.09
N ASN A 209 15.62 -16.32 -10.47
CA ASN A 209 16.80 -15.84 -11.17
C ASN A 209 17.14 -16.87 -12.23
N ALA A 210 17.05 -16.50 -13.51
CA ALA A 210 17.65 -17.27 -14.60
C ALA A 210 19.19 -17.20 -14.45
N VAL A 211 19.72 -18.03 -13.56
CA VAL A 211 21.11 -18.47 -13.56
C VAL A 211 21.02 -19.94 -13.90
N GLY A 212 21.44 -20.29 -15.11
CA GLY A 212 21.31 -21.63 -15.65
C GLY A 212 22.10 -22.64 -14.84
N SER A 213 21.41 -23.68 -14.41
CA SER A 213 21.97 -25.01 -14.16
C SER A 213 21.01 -25.99 -14.80
N SER A 214 21.32 -26.41 -16.03
CA SER A 214 20.72 -27.59 -16.62
C SER A 214 21.25 -28.80 -15.86
N GLU A 215 20.48 -29.35 -14.94
CA GLU A 215 20.68 -30.71 -14.46
C GLU A 215 19.40 -31.52 -14.68
N ASN A 216 19.48 -32.35 -15.71
CA ASN A 216 18.62 -33.50 -15.93
C ASN A 216 18.73 -34.43 -14.71
N SER A 217 17.59 -34.78 -14.12
CA SER A 217 17.46 -36.07 -13.44
C SER A 217 16.03 -36.59 -13.60
N ASN A 218 15.84 -37.39 -14.65
CA ASN A 218 14.81 -38.41 -14.69
C ASN A 218 14.94 -39.30 -13.44
N ARG A 219 13.89 -39.36 -12.62
CA ARG A 219 13.60 -40.56 -11.83
C ARG A 219 12.09 -40.80 -11.81
N GLU A 220 11.71 -41.86 -12.52
CA GLU A 220 10.41 -42.53 -12.44
C GLU A 220 10.21 -43.09 -11.03
N THR A 221 9.02 -42.89 -10.47
CA THR A 221 8.44 -43.81 -9.48
C THR A 221 6.98 -44.07 -9.85
N LYS A 222 6.67 -45.35 -10.04
CA LYS A 222 5.35 -45.92 -10.33
C LYS A 222 4.47 -45.99 -9.07
N GLY A 223 3.15 -45.92 -9.30
CA GLY A 223 2.06 -46.38 -8.43
C GLY A 223 1.27 -45.22 -7.82
N ASP A 224 -0.06 -45.16 -7.84
CA ASP A 224 -1.10 -45.99 -8.45
C ASP A 224 -2.32 -45.10 -8.71
N ALA A 225 -3.13 -45.50 -9.69
CA ALA A 225 -4.27 -44.74 -10.17
C ALA A 225 -5.50 -44.85 -9.25
N GLN A 226 -6.18 -43.72 -9.01
CA GLN A 226 -7.63 -43.71 -8.86
C GLN A 226 -8.25 -42.62 -9.74
N ASN A 227 -8.96 -43.10 -10.76
CA ASN A 227 -9.79 -42.38 -11.71
C ASN A 227 -10.97 -41.68 -11.02
N TYR A 228 -11.18 -40.40 -11.32
CA TYR A 228 -12.52 -39.84 -11.50
C TYR A 228 -12.55 -38.99 -12.77
N SER A 229 -13.06 -39.59 -13.84
CA SER A 229 -13.35 -38.95 -15.12
C SER A 229 -14.69 -38.22 -15.06
N LYS A 230 -14.72 -36.93 -15.40
CA LYS A 230 -15.90 -36.26 -15.99
C LYS A 230 -15.45 -35.08 -16.87
N TRP A 231 -15.60 -35.28 -18.19
CA TRP A 231 -15.54 -34.33 -19.33
C TRP A 231 -16.41 -33.06 -19.09
N ALA A 232 -16.30 -31.88 -19.71
CA ALA A 232 -15.46 -31.12 -20.68
C ALA A 232 -16.07 -29.66 -20.71
N PRO A 233 -15.65 -28.65 -21.51
CA PRO A 233 -14.63 -28.60 -22.57
C PRO A 233 -13.60 -27.43 -22.46
N SER A 234 -12.55 -27.52 -23.27
CA SER A 234 -11.47 -26.53 -23.39
C SER A 234 -11.91 -25.23 -24.10
N PRO A 235 -11.44 -24.04 -23.67
CA PRO A 235 -11.65 -22.78 -24.41
C PRO A 235 -10.77 -22.68 -25.67
N PRO A 236 -11.19 -21.93 -26.69
CA PRO A 236 -10.49 -21.85 -27.97
C PRO A 236 -9.18 -21.07 -27.88
N MET A 237 -8.16 -21.56 -28.59
CA MET A 237 -6.88 -20.89 -28.79
C MET A 237 -7.05 -19.71 -29.76
N VAL A 238 -6.74 -18.50 -29.31
CA VAL A 238 -6.54 -17.34 -30.20
C VAL A 238 -5.07 -17.24 -30.56
N ASN A 239 -4.77 -17.44 -31.85
CA ASN A 239 -3.47 -17.23 -32.46
C ASN A 239 -3.00 -15.78 -32.27
N LYS A 240 -1.85 -15.57 -31.62
CA LYS A 240 -1.15 -14.28 -31.67
C LYS A 240 -0.44 -14.18 -33.02
N SER A 241 -0.98 -13.37 -33.92
CA SER A 241 -0.34 -13.01 -35.18
C SER A 241 0.95 -12.22 -34.92
N LYS A 242 1.98 -12.60 -35.69
CA LYS A 242 3.30 -11.96 -35.78
C LYS A 242 3.16 -10.47 -36.06
N ARG A 243 3.80 -9.64 -35.23
CA ARG A 243 4.03 -8.22 -35.54
C ARG A 243 5.32 -8.10 -36.36
N SER A 244 5.19 -7.97 -37.67
CA SER A 244 6.30 -7.61 -38.56
C SER A 244 6.59 -6.12 -38.42
N ASN A 245 7.87 -5.78 -38.24
CA ASN A 245 8.40 -4.43 -38.40
C ASN A 245 8.15 -3.95 -39.84
N LEU A 246 7.65 -2.73 -40.00
CA LEU A 246 7.97 -1.90 -41.16
C LEU A 246 7.84 -0.42 -40.79
N ALA A 247 8.83 0.34 -41.22
CA ALA A 247 9.01 1.76 -41.01
C ALA A 247 8.04 2.61 -41.85
N GLY A 248 7.89 3.87 -41.45
CA GLY A 248 7.63 4.98 -42.37
C GLY A 248 6.28 5.67 -42.24
N GLY A 249 6.33 7.00 -42.18
CA GLY A 249 5.36 7.84 -42.89
C GLY A 249 4.33 8.59 -42.04
N SER A 250 4.50 9.90 -42.02
CA SER A 250 3.59 10.95 -41.56
C SER A 250 2.18 10.89 -42.18
N GLY A 251 1.16 11.41 -41.48
CA GLY A 251 -0.19 11.63 -42.04
C GLY A 251 -1.24 12.10 -41.04
N LEU A 252 -1.25 13.41 -40.77
CA LEU A 252 -2.38 14.32 -40.47
C LEU A 252 -3.72 13.72 -39.99
N SER A 253 -4.26 14.20 -38.86
CA SER A 253 -5.46 15.06 -38.87
C SER A 253 -5.79 15.59 -37.47
N SER A 254 -5.57 16.90 -37.32
CA SER A 254 -6.17 17.81 -36.35
C SER A 254 -7.69 17.70 -36.32
N GLN A 255 -8.30 17.62 -35.14
CA GLN A 255 -9.49 18.39 -34.72
C GLN A 255 -9.64 18.21 -33.20
N PHE A 256 -9.35 19.23 -32.40
CA PHE A 256 -9.98 19.58 -31.12
C PHE A 256 -9.17 20.76 -30.53
N SER A 257 -9.43 21.95 -31.06
CA SER A 257 -9.07 23.21 -30.41
C SER A 257 -10.10 24.24 -30.86
N ASN A 258 -10.98 24.64 -29.94
CA ASN A 258 -11.54 25.98 -29.78
C ASN A 258 -12.87 25.92 -29.04
N MET A 259 -12.83 26.19 -27.73
CA MET A 259 -13.96 26.83 -27.07
C MET A 259 -13.38 27.90 -26.13
N SER A 260 -13.21 29.08 -26.70
CA SER A 260 -12.90 30.30 -25.97
C SER A 260 -14.19 30.86 -25.37
N ILE A 261 -14.17 31.00 -24.04
CA ILE A 261 -15.15 31.73 -23.25
C ILE A 261 -14.96 33.21 -23.53
N ASN A 262 -16.02 33.93 -23.91
CA ASN A 262 -16.01 35.39 -23.94
C ASN A 262 -17.04 35.89 -22.92
N CYS A 263 -16.52 36.63 -21.93
CA CYS A 263 -17.30 37.46 -21.02
C CYS A 263 -17.74 38.73 -21.74
N CYS A 264 -19.03 39.05 -21.65
CA CYS A 264 -19.61 40.40 -21.65
C CYS A 264 -20.84 40.33 -20.74
#